data_AF-A0A949FNJ7-F1
#
_entry.id   AF-A0A949FNJ7-F1
#
_cell.length_a   1.000
_cell.length_b   1.000
_cell.length_c   1.000
_cell.angle_alpha   90.00
_cell.angle_beta   90.00
_cell.angle_gamma   90.00
#
_symmetry.space_group_name_H-M   'P 1'
#
loop_
_entity.id
_entity.type
_entity.pdbx_description
1 polymer ?
#
loop_
_entity_poly.entity_id
_entity_poly.type
_entity_poly.pdbx_seq_one_letter_code
_entity_poly.pdbx_strand_id
1 'polypeptide(L)'
;LQWINQQLIKAKPAFHKKTFLKDFHKTSEFCSTCHKVHLPYALNQYKDFLRGQNHYDSWLLSGVSGHGARSFYYPEKAQSACSSCHMPLEESNDFGARQFGGPDRPYSIHDHTFAAGNTGLPHLRGHYDVVKEKHQKFVEGTMRVDIFGVKEGGKIDSPLVGPIRPEVPKLKRGENYLLEAVVRTLKVGHEFTQGTVDSNEVWLEVTLQSGDRIVGKSGGMDSEGRVDPRSHFMNVFMLDRHGNRINRRNPQDIFTPLYNHQIPPGSGQVAHYSFRVPEDIDQPIVATVKLQYRKFDYEYMEIVHKRLKQSNVGKEVANTGADISNSGLGEDGTYVNNLPILTLASDTVVFGIDGLDSEIAAQESKIPTWQRWNDYGIGLFLEGKAELKQAEQAFAQVEKLKRFDGPLNLARVYLREGRIDEAGEAVQRAATAEDPKAPEWTLAWFSGQVNREQGRLEEAESNFRTIVDQTTEERKSRGFDFSRDIEVLNSLGRTLFDRSEQARVTSHDSEQKSLLDD
;
A
#
# COMPACT_ATOMS: atom_id res chain seq x y z
N LEU A 1 30.39 43.08 -10.22
CA LEU A 1 30.41 42.17 -9.05
C LEU A 1 29.71 40.83 -9.31
N GLN A 2 28.48 40.80 -9.85
CA GLN A 2 27.76 39.54 -10.16
C GLN A 2 28.52 38.62 -11.13
N TRP A 3 29.11 39.17 -12.20
CA TRP A 3 29.91 38.38 -13.13
C TRP A 3 31.12 37.71 -12.46
N ILE A 4 31.88 38.46 -11.64
CA ILE A 4 33.02 37.93 -10.88
C ILE A 4 32.55 36.82 -9.91
N ASN A 5 31.43 37.04 -9.21
CA ASN A 5 30.85 36.03 -8.32
C ASN A 5 30.48 34.75 -9.08
N GLN A 6 29.85 34.85 -10.25
CA GLN A 6 29.52 33.69 -11.09
C GLN A 6 30.77 32.95 -11.56
N GLN A 7 31.83 33.66 -11.97
CA GLN A 7 33.09 33.03 -12.37
C GLN A 7 33.77 32.33 -11.19
N LEU A 8 33.74 32.93 -9.99
CA LEU A 8 34.30 32.33 -8.77
C LEU A 8 33.55 31.06 -8.34
N ILE A 9 32.21 31.04 -8.48
CA ILE A 9 31.41 29.84 -8.23
C ILE A 9 31.78 28.73 -9.21
N LYS A 10 31.93 29.04 -10.51
CA LYS A 10 32.30 28.05 -11.53
C LYS A 10 33.73 27.53 -11.34
N ALA A 11 34.68 28.41 -11.02
CA ALA A 11 36.09 28.05 -10.88
C ALA A 11 36.41 27.34 -9.55
N LYS A 12 35.72 27.70 -8.45
CA LYS A 12 35.93 27.10 -7.12
C LYS A 12 34.59 26.76 -6.44
N PRO A 13 33.84 25.78 -6.98
CA PRO A 13 32.48 25.48 -6.51
C PRO A 13 32.45 24.84 -5.12
N ALA A 14 33.60 24.44 -4.54
CA ALA A 14 33.67 23.72 -3.28
C ALA A 14 32.94 24.44 -2.12
N PHE A 15 33.11 25.76 -1.99
CA PHE A 15 32.42 26.53 -0.95
C PHE A 15 30.91 26.59 -1.22
N HIS A 16 30.50 26.85 -2.47
CA HIS A 16 29.09 26.84 -2.86
C HIS A 16 28.43 25.48 -2.58
N LYS A 17 29.08 24.38 -2.98
CA LYS A 17 28.65 23.00 -2.71
C LYS A 17 28.53 22.73 -1.21
N LYS A 18 29.54 23.06 -0.40
CA LYS A 18 29.49 22.84 1.05
C LYS A 18 28.40 23.67 1.73
N THR A 19 28.11 24.86 1.22
CA THR A 19 27.09 25.75 1.75
C THR A 19 25.67 25.26 1.43
N PHE A 20 25.40 24.86 0.18
CA PHE A 20 24.04 24.57 -0.29
C PHE A 20 23.70 23.07 -0.46
N LEU A 21 24.69 22.17 -0.50
CA LEU A 21 24.47 20.72 -0.62
C LEU A 21 24.94 20.02 0.66
N LYS A 22 24.02 19.87 1.60
CA LYS A 22 24.22 19.13 2.86
C LYS A 22 23.95 17.64 2.65
N ASP A 23 24.59 16.78 3.43
CA ASP A 23 24.34 15.34 3.33
C ASP A 23 22.90 14.97 3.69
N PHE A 24 22.25 15.75 4.56
CA PHE A 24 20.81 15.63 4.85
C PHE A 24 19.93 15.63 3.59
N HIS A 25 20.25 16.42 2.56
CA HIS A 25 19.47 16.48 1.32
C HIS A 25 19.43 15.16 0.52
N LYS A 26 20.29 14.20 0.86
CA LYS A 26 20.34 12.87 0.23
C LYS A 26 19.56 11.81 1.03
N THR A 27 19.00 12.17 2.18
CA THR A 27 18.37 11.25 3.13
C THR A 27 16.84 11.25 2.96
N SER A 28 16.18 10.16 3.36
CA SER A 28 14.71 10.09 3.37
C SER A 28 14.08 11.07 4.36
N GLU A 29 14.81 11.44 5.41
CA GLU A 29 14.42 12.42 6.42
C GLU A 29 14.20 13.81 5.78
N PHE A 30 14.94 14.16 4.71
CA PHE A 30 14.67 15.38 3.95
C PHE A 30 13.27 15.37 3.34
N CYS A 31 12.87 14.26 2.72
CA CYS A 31 11.51 14.09 2.19
C CYS A 31 10.45 14.14 3.30
N SER A 32 10.79 13.64 4.51
CA SER A 32 9.88 13.60 5.65
C SER A 32 9.40 14.99 6.10
N THR A 33 10.17 16.04 5.84
CA THR A 33 9.80 17.43 6.19
C THR A 33 8.47 17.87 5.57
N CYS A 34 8.11 17.31 4.41
CA CYS A 34 6.84 17.54 3.74
C CYS A 34 5.94 16.28 3.69
N HIS A 35 6.53 15.08 3.75
CA HIS A 35 5.80 13.81 3.60
C HIS A 35 5.49 13.10 4.93
N LYS A 36 5.80 13.72 6.07
CA LYS A 36 5.38 13.31 7.42
C LYS A 36 4.86 14.54 8.17
N VAL A 37 3.57 14.78 8.06
CA VAL A 37 2.91 15.98 8.60
C VAL A 37 2.03 15.64 9.81
N HIS A 38 1.74 16.65 10.61
CA HIS A 38 0.74 16.60 11.66
C HIS A 38 -0.18 17.81 11.53
N LEU A 39 -1.42 17.65 11.97
CA LEU A 39 -2.40 18.71 12.06
C LEU A 39 -2.41 19.18 13.53
N PRO A 40 -1.88 20.37 13.83
CA PRO A 40 -1.84 20.88 15.20
C PRO A 40 -3.22 21.33 15.65
N TYR A 41 -3.44 21.37 16.97
CA TYR A 41 -4.69 21.91 17.54
C TYR A 41 -5.02 23.31 17.02
N ALA A 42 -4.03 24.18 16.82
CA ALA A 42 -4.25 25.52 16.28
C ALA A 42 -4.92 25.52 14.89
N LEU A 43 -4.73 24.46 14.09
CA LEU A 43 -5.32 24.33 12.75
C LEU A 43 -6.74 23.76 12.79
N ASN A 44 -6.97 22.67 13.53
CA ASN A 44 -8.24 21.93 13.47
C ASN A 44 -9.07 21.96 14.76
N GLN A 45 -8.55 22.51 15.85
CA GLN A 45 -9.17 22.62 17.19
C GLN A 45 -9.60 21.27 17.82
N TYR A 46 -9.02 20.13 17.41
CA TYR A 46 -9.49 18.79 17.83
C TYR A 46 -8.57 18.11 18.84
N LYS A 47 -7.35 17.79 18.41
CA LYS A 47 -6.32 17.12 19.23
C LYS A 47 -5.04 17.93 19.12
N ASP A 48 -4.24 17.93 20.19
CA ASP A 48 -2.91 18.55 20.18
C ASP A 48 -2.02 17.97 19.08
N PHE A 49 -2.18 16.67 18.85
CA PHE A 49 -1.49 15.96 17.79
C PHE A 49 -2.47 15.06 17.03
N LEU A 50 -2.79 15.43 15.78
CA LEU A 50 -3.46 14.56 14.84
C LEU A 50 -2.54 14.26 13.67
N ARG A 51 -2.34 12.98 13.34
CA ARG A 51 -1.47 12.60 12.22
C ARG A 51 -2.16 12.95 10.90
N GLY A 52 -1.46 13.70 10.04
CA GLY A 52 -1.87 13.88 8.64
C GLY A 52 -1.18 12.83 7.75
N GLN A 53 -0.76 13.23 6.55
CA GLN A 53 0.05 12.39 5.67
C GLN A 53 1.33 11.87 6.36
N ASN A 54 1.65 10.57 6.22
CA ASN A 54 2.81 9.95 6.84
C ASN A 54 3.49 8.86 6.00
N HIS A 55 4.07 9.25 4.86
CA HIS A 55 4.81 8.29 4.03
C HIS A 55 6.06 7.76 4.70
N TYR A 56 6.75 8.63 5.44
CA TYR A 56 8.05 8.29 5.99
C TYR A 56 7.99 7.15 7.00
N ASP A 57 7.07 7.18 7.97
CA ASP A 57 7.01 6.10 8.97
C ASP A 57 6.50 4.79 8.35
N SER A 58 5.52 4.89 7.44
CA SER A 58 5.02 3.73 6.68
C SER A 58 6.14 3.06 5.88
N TRP A 59 7.00 3.86 5.25
CA TRP A 59 8.18 3.35 4.55
C TRP A 59 9.24 2.82 5.49
N LEU A 60 9.59 3.56 6.53
CA LEU A 60 10.59 3.16 7.52
C LEU A 60 10.23 1.79 8.11
N LEU A 61 8.97 1.59 8.51
CA LEU A 61 8.51 0.34 9.11
C LEU A 61 8.19 -0.78 8.11
N SER A 62 8.43 -0.56 6.82
CA SER A 62 8.25 -1.58 5.79
C SER A 62 9.47 -2.51 5.66
N GLY A 63 9.27 -3.68 5.08
CA GLY A 63 10.36 -4.56 4.66
C GLY A 63 11.11 -3.98 3.46
N VAL A 64 10.50 -3.05 2.73
CA VAL A 64 11.10 -2.40 1.56
C VAL A 64 12.24 -1.49 1.96
N SER A 65 12.12 -0.75 3.06
CA SER A 65 13.22 0.11 3.57
C SER A 65 14.40 -0.70 4.11
N GLY A 66 14.18 -1.97 4.45
CA GLY A 66 15.14 -2.80 5.19
C GLY A 66 15.14 -2.57 6.70
N HIS A 67 14.24 -1.72 7.22
CA HIS A 67 14.17 -1.41 8.65
C HIS A 67 12.99 -2.08 9.37
N GLY A 68 11.99 -2.64 8.68
CA GLY A 68 10.84 -3.31 9.32
C GLY A 68 10.99 -4.83 9.51
N ALA A 69 11.12 -5.31 10.74
CA ALA A 69 11.31 -6.73 11.09
C ALA A 69 10.04 -7.59 11.06
N ARG A 70 8.89 -6.98 10.75
CA ARG A 70 7.56 -7.58 10.90
C ARG A 70 6.76 -7.69 9.60
N SER A 71 7.42 -7.58 8.46
CA SER A 71 6.77 -7.55 7.14
C SER A 71 6.25 -8.91 6.72
N PHE A 72 5.19 -8.94 5.91
CA PHE A 72 4.71 -10.17 5.29
C PHE A 72 5.66 -10.67 4.19
N TYR A 73 6.31 -9.73 3.50
CA TYR A 73 7.28 -10.01 2.45
C TYR A 73 8.50 -9.09 2.59
N TYR A 74 9.65 -9.61 2.17
CA TYR A 74 10.92 -8.89 2.17
C TYR A 74 11.50 -8.87 0.75
N PRO A 75 11.96 -7.72 0.23
CA PRO A 75 12.65 -7.67 -1.05
C PRO A 75 14.01 -8.35 -0.95
N GLU A 76 14.57 -8.82 -2.06
CA GLU A 76 15.95 -9.33 -2.08
C GLU A 76 16.96 -8.28 -1.59
N LYS A 77 16.72 -7.01 -1.91
CA LYS A 77 17.52 -5.86 -1.49
C LYS A 77 16.62 -4.74 -0.97
N ALA A 78 17.00 -4.15 0.15
CA ALA A 78 16.37 -2.95 0.67
C ALA A 78 16.49 -1.76 -0.29
N GLN A 79 15.46 -0.92 -0.30
CA GLN A 79 15.45 0.41 -0.90
C GLN A 79 15.70 1.42 0.20
N SER A 80 16.93 1.88 0.34
CA SER A 80 17.39 2.69 1.48
C SER A 80 16.98 4.16 1.43
N ALA A 81 16.41 4.65 0.31
CA ALA A 81 15.99 6.04 0.19
C ALA A 81 14.74 6.22 -0.68
N CYS A 82 13.92 7.22 -0.37
CA CYS A 82 12.78 7.64 -1.20
C CYS A 82 13.22 8.00 -2.63
N SER A 83 14.39 8.63 -2.77
CA SER A 83 14.99 9.03 -4.04
C SER A 83 15.39 7.84 -4.92
N SER A 84 15.65 6.65 -4.35
CA SER A 84 15.95 5.45 -5.13
C SER A 84 14.80 5.03 -6.05
N CYS A 85 13.55 5.31 -5.65
CA CYS A 85 12.37 5.07 -6.48
C CYS A 85 11.85 6.33 -7.16
N HIS A 86 11.77 7.45 -6.43
CA HIS A 86 11.12 8.68 -6.92
C HIS A 86 12.03 9.62 -7.72
N MET A 87 13.34 9.38 -7.70
CA MET A 87 14.33 10.13 -8.47
C MET A 87 15.28 9.17 -9.20
N PRO A 88 14.74 8.31 -10.09
CA PRO A 88 15.52 7.28 -10.76
C PRO A 88 16.66 7.89 -11.58
N LEU A 89 17.70 7.08 -11.83
CA LEU A 89 18.82 7.52 -12.64
C LEU A 89 18.40 7.62 -14.11
N GLU A 90 18.77 8.72 -14.75
CA GLU A 90 18.57 8.99 -16.17
C GLU A 90 19.94 9.25 -16.81
N GLU A 91 20.27 8.51 -17.87
CA GLU A 91 21.53 8.70 -18.59
C GLU A 91 21.62 10.12 -19.12
N SER A 92 22.76 10.78 -18.90
CA SER A 92 22.93 12.18 -19.28
C SER A 92 24.40 12.51 -19.52
N ASN A 93 24.61 13.36 -20.51
CA ASN A 93 25.90 13.98 -20.83
C ASN A 93 26.02 15.40 -20.25
N ASP A 94 25.11 15.80 -19.36
CA ASP A 94 25.17 17.08 -18.68
C ASP A 94 26.46 17.21 -17.87
N PHE A 95 26.97 18.45 -17.74
CA PHE A 95 28.18 18.74 -16.96
C PHE A 95 28.10 18.24 -15.50
N GLY A 96 26.90 18.14 -14.94
CA GLY A 96 26.65 17.64 -13.59
C GLY A 96 26.53 16.12 -13.46
N ALA A 97 26.49 15.37 -14.57
CA ALA A 97 26.28 13.93 -14.57
C ALA A 97 27.45 13.21 -13.91
N ARG A 98 27.15 12.07 -13.26
CA ARG A 98 28.13 11.21 -12.59
C ARG A 98 27.80 9.74 -12.80
N GLN A 99 28.74 8.85 -12.53
CA GLN A 99 28.51 7.41 -12.53
C GLN A 99 27.82 6.94 -11.25
N PHE A 100 26.59 7.41 -11.00
CA PHE A 100 25.82 7.03 -9.79
C PHE A 100 25.49 5.53 -9.76
N GLY A 101 25.35 4.89 -10.92
CA GLY A 101 25.10 3.44 -11.04
C GLY A 101 26.33 2.55 -10.82
N GLY A 102 27.50 3.13 -10.54
CA GLY A 102 28.77 2.41 -10.41
C GLY A 102 29.71 2.61 -11.61
N PRO A 103 30.97 2.16 -11.50
CA PRO A 103 32.03 2.46 -12.47
C PRO A 103 31.77 1.90 -13.87
N ASP A 104 31.00 0.82 -13.98
CA ASP A 104 30.66 0.17 -15.26
C ASP A 104 29.34 0.68 -15.87
N ARG A 105 28.74 1.72 -15.29
CA ARG A 105 27.49 2.33 -15.78
C ARG A 105 27.76 3.69 -16.44
N PRO A 106 26.91 4.09 -17.40
CA PRO A 106 27.02 5.40 -18.01
C PRO A 106 26.83 6.53 -16.99
N TYR A 107 27.32 7.71 -17.37
CA TYR A 107 27.04 8.94 -16.63
C TYR A 107 25.53 9.19 -16.60
N SER A 108 25.04 9.58 -15.43
CA SER A 108 23.62 9.78 -15.18
C SER A 108 23.39 10.97 -14.25
N ILE A 109 22.17 11.46 -14.27
CA ILE A 109 21.60 12.40 -13.31
C ILE A 109 20.43 11.73 -12.59
N HIS A 110 19.99 12.32 -11.48
CA HIS A 110 18.72 11.96 -10.87
C HIS A 110 17.59 12.68 -11.59
N ASP A 111 16.57 11.93 -11.97
CA ASP A 111 15.33 12.46 -12.51
C ASP A 111 14.55 13.23 -11.43
N HIS A 112 14.11 14.45 -11.76
CA HIS A 112 13.35 15.33 -10.86
C HIS A 112 11.90 15.54 -11.33
N THR A 113 11.40 14.70 -12.24
CA THR A 113 9.99 14.76 -12.68
C THR A 113 9.01 14.21 -11.64
N PHE A 114 9.48 13.35 -10.73
CA PHE A 114 8.67 12.71 -9.69
C PHE A 114 7.40 12.03 -10.23
N ALA A 115 7.54 11.28 -11.33
CA ALA A 115 6.45 10.51 -11.92
C ALA A 115 5.84 9.55 -10.89
N ALA A 116 4.51 9.57 -10.76
CA ALA A 116 3.73 8.75 -9.82
C ALA A 116 2.22 8.86 -10.14
N GLY A 117 1.38 9.09 -9.13
CA GLY A 117 -0.07 9.22 -9.32
C GLY A 117 -0.57 10.60 -9.81
N ASN A 118 0.27 11.64 -9.98
CA ASN A 118 -0.26 12.95 -10.37
C ASN A 118 -0.37 13.16 -11.89
N THR A 119 -1.39 12.57 -12.50
CA THR A 119 -1.75 12.80 -13.92
C THR A 119 -2.69 14.00 -14.11
N GLY A 120 -3.38 14.43 -13.05
CA GLY A 120 -4.39 15.48 -13.12
C GLY A 120 -3.80 16.87 -13.41
N LEU A 121 -2.73 17.28 -12.69
CA LEU A 121 -2.14 18.61 -12.92
C LEU A 121 -1.51 18.75 -14.32
N PRO A 122 -0.73 17.78 -14.83
CA PRO A 122 -0.25 17.84 -16.21
C PRO A 122 -1.38 17.90 -17.23
N HIS A 123 -2.48 17.17 -17.02
CA HIS A 123 -3.66 17.23 -17.90
C HIS A 123 -4.30 18.60 -17.92
N LEU A 124 -4.59 19.17 -16.75
CA LEU A 124 -5.17 20.51 -16.66
C LEU A 124 -4.27 21.55 -17.34
N ARG A 125 -2.95 21.37 -17.31
CA ARG A 125 -1.99 22.29 -17.95
C ARG A 125 -1.72 22.00 -19.43
N GLY A 126 -2.40 21.04 -20.05
CA GLY A 126 -2.16 20.68 -21.46
C GLY A 126 -0.82 19.97 -21.72
N HIS A 127 -0.25 19.31 -20.71
CA HIS A 127 1.04 18.62 -20.77
C HIS A 127 0.94 17.12 -20.48
N TYR A 128 -0.26 16.55 -20.44
CA TYR A 128 -0.43 15.13 -20.11
C TYR A 128 0.32 14.22 -21.09
N ASP A 129 0.24 14.48 -22.39
CA ASP A 129 0.88 13.64 -23.40
C ASP A 129 2.42 13.60 -23.26
N VAL A 130 3.02 14.63 -22.66
CA VAL A 130 4.47 14.70 -22.40
C VAL A 130 4.89 13.78 -21.24
N VAL A 131 4.02 13.59 -20.25
CA VAL A 131 4.36 12.86 -19.01
C VAL A 131 3.67 11.50 -18.88
N LYS A 132 2.66 11.24 -19.71
CA LYS A 132 1.80 10.06 -19.64
C LYS A 132 2.59 8.75 -19.59
N GLU A 133 3.50 8.54 -20.54
CA GLU A 133 4.30 7.32 -20.63
C GLU A 133 5.16 7.11 -19.39
N LYS A 134 5.76 8.19 -18.87
CA LYS A 134 6.61 8.16 -17.68
C LYS A 134 5.81 7.77 -16.43
N HIS A 135 4.62 8.34 -16.27
CA HIS A 135 3.71 7.97 -15.18
C HIS A 135 3.19 6.53 -15.33
N GLN A 136 2.81 6.10 -16.53
CA GLN A 136 2.34 4.73 -16.80
C GLN A 136 3.44 3.70 -16.49
N LYS A 137 4.67 3.94 -16.98
CA LYS A 137 5.82 3.08 -16.70
C LYS A 137 6.16 3.04 -15.21
N PHE A 138 6.01 4.14 -14.49
CA PHE A 138 6.26 4.17 -13.04
C PHE A 138 5.26 3.32 -12.26
N VAL A 139 3.96 3.37 -12.60
CA VAL A 139 2.93 2.62 -11.87
C VAL A 139 2.82 1.16 -12.31
N GLU A 140 3.41 0.78 -13.43
CA GLU A 140 3.36 -0.58 -13.97
C GLU A 140 3.90 -1.63 -12.98
N GLY A 141 3.06 -2.62 -12.66
CA GLY A 141 3.41 -3.69 -11.73
C GLY A 141 3.62 -3.23 -10.29
N THR A 142 3.19 -2.01 -9.92
CA THR A 142 3.17 -1.56 -8.52
C THR A 142 2.03 -2.20 -7.74
N MET A 143 0.92 -2.50 -8.43
CA MET A 143 -0.27 -3.15 -7.89
C MET A 143 -0.55 -4.44 -8.66
N ARG A 144 -1.31 -5.34 -8.04
CA ARG A 144 -1.86 -6.54 -8.66
C ARG A 144 -3.30 -6.74 -8.21
N VAL A 145 -4.13 -7.20 -9.13
CA VAL A 145 -5.48 -7.71 -8.86
C VAL A 145 -5.44 -9.21 -9.16
N ASP A 146 -6.06 -10.01 -8.30
CA ASP A 146 -6.23 -11.46 -8.49
C ASP A 146 -7.68 -11.82 -8.16
N ILE A 147 -8.40 -12.38 -9.14
CA ILE A 147 -9.70 -13.02 -8.88
C ILE A 147 -9.38 -14.36 -8.22
N PHE A 148 -9.39 -14.35 -6.89
CA PHE A 148 -8.91 -15.45 -6.08
C PHE A 148 -9.87 -16.63 -6.10
N GLY A 149 -11.17 -16.39 -5.93
CA GLY A 149 -12.15 -17.46 -5.89
C GLY A 149 -13.59 -16.98 -5.85
N VAL A 150 -14.50 -17.93 -5.65
CA VAL A 150 -15.93 -17.65 -5.46
C VAL A 150 -16.45 -18.39 -4.23
N LYS A 151 -17.39 -17.79 -3.49
CA LYS A 151 -18.13 -18.47 -2.42
C LYS A 151 -19.56 -18.80 -2.87
N GLU A 152 -19.93 -20.08 -2.77
CA GLU A 152 -21.26 -20.57 -3.17
C GLU A 152 -22.32 -20.22 -2.11
N GLY A 153 -23.29 -19.38 -2.43
CA GLY A 153 -24.30 -18.87 -1.49
C GLY A 153 -24.25 -17.35 -1.28
N GLY A 154 -23.21 -16.67 -1.79
CA GLY A 154 -23.17 -15.21 -1.86
C GLY A 154 -22.90 -14.49 -0.55
N LYS A 155 -22.43 -15.18 0.49
CA LYS A 155 -22.12 -14.61 1.81
C LYS A 155 -20.67 -14.86 2.24
N ILE A 156 -20.17 -14.05 3.18
CA ILE A 156 -18.78 -14.12 3.67
C ILE A 156 -18.46 -15.46 4.35
N ASP A 157 -19.46 -16.11 4.94
CA ASP A 157 -19.37 -17.41 5.60
C ASP A 157 -19.70 -18.60 4.68
N SER A 158 -20.03 -18.35 3.42
CA SER A 158 -20.32 -19.38 2.43
C SER A 158 -19.07 -20.21 2.08
N PRO A 159 -19.23 -21.49 1.66
CA PRO A 159 -18.11 -22.32 1.22
C PRO A 159 -17.31 -21.67 0.10
N LEU A 160 -15.99 -21.54 0.29
CA LEU A 160 -15.06 -20.97 -0.68
C LEU A 160 -14.57 -22.05 -1.66
N VAL A 161 -14.67 -21.75 -2.96
CA VAL A 161 -13.97 -22.45 -4.03
C VAL A 161 -12.83 -21.54 -4.51
N GLY A 162 -11.60 -21.88 -4.12
CA GLY A 162 -10.40 -21.12 -4.49
C GLY A 162 -9.09 -21.78 -4.00
N PRO A 163 -7.92 -21.32 -4.46
CA PRO A 163 -7.74 -20.38 -5.57
C PRO A 163 -8.24 -21.01 -6.87
N ILE A 164 -9.10 -20.32 -7.61
CA ILE A 164 -9.57 -20.78 -8.92
C ILE A 164 -8.45 -20.61 -9.93
N ARG A 165 -8.33 -21.50 -10.93
CA ARG A 165 -7.23 -21.66 -11.91
C ARG A 165 -6.18 -22.70 -11.52
N PRO A 166 -5.75 -23.58 -12.47
CA PRO A 166 -6.11 -23.56 -13.90
C PRO A 166 -7.54 -24.01 -14.18
N GLU A 167 -8.12 -24.78 -13.26
CA GLU A 167 -9.52 -25.19 -13.29
C GLU A 167 -10.40 -24.12 -12.65
N VAL A 168 -11.44 -23.69 -13.38
CA VAL A 168 -12.42 -22.70 -12.92
C VAL A 168 -13.77 -23.40 -12.76
N PRO A 169 -14.45 -23.25 -11.61
CA PRO A 169 -15.73 -23.91 -11.38
C PRO A 169 -16.80 -23.44 -12.38
N LYS A 170 -17.73 -24.33 -12.72
CA LYS A 170 -18.95 -23.95 -13.43
C LYS A 170 -19.92 -23.31 -12.43
N LEU A 171 -20.55 -22.20 -12.83
CA LEU A 171 -21.57 -21.50 -12.06
C LEU A 171 -22.95 -22.07 -12.39
N LYS A 172 -23.85 -22.09 -11.41
CA LYS A 172 -25.23 -22.57 -11.56
C LYS A 172 -26.18 -21.40 -11.77
N ARG A 173 -27.13 -21.57 -12.69
CA ARG A 173 -28.20 -20.60 -12.96
C ARG A 173 -29.06 -20.35 -11.73
N GLY A 174 -29.46 -19.11 -11.50
CA GLY A 174 -30.32 -18.72 -10.37
C GLY A 174 -29.62 -18.66 -9.01
N GLU A 175 -28.40 -19.20 -8.89
CA GLU A 175 -27.64 -19.23 -7.65
C GLU A 175 -26.89 -17.91 -7.38
N ASN A 176 -26.64 -17.65 -6.09
CA ASN A 176 -25.87 -16.50 -5.64
C ASN A 176 -24.42 -16.90 -5.36
N TYR A 177 -23.49 -16.04 -5.76
CA TYR A 177 -22.07 -16.21 -5.55
C TYR A 177 -21.45 -14.93 -4.97
N LEU A 178 -20.37 -15.10 -4.22
CA LEU A 178 -19.52 -13.99 -3.77
C LEU A 178 -18.17 -14.11 -4.49
N LEU A 179 -17.84 -13.16 -5.35
CA LEU A 179 -16.54 -13.08 -6.01
C LEU A 179 -15.51 -12.48 -5.05
N GLU A 180 -14.42 -13.20 -4.81
CA GLU A 180 -13.32 -12.78 -3.94
C GLU A 180 -12.19 -12.20 -4.80
N ALA A 181 -11.99 -10.89 -4.75
CA ALA A 181 -10.92 -10.20 -5.47
C ALA A 181 -9.85 -9.70 -4.50
N VAL A 182 -8.61 -10.12 -4.70
CA VAL A 182 -7.45 -9.68 -3.90
C VAL A 182 -6.74 -8.55 -4.64
N VAL A 183 -6.45 -7.47 -3.93
CA VAL A 183 -5.63 -6.35 -4.42
C VAL A 183 -4.35 -6.26 -3.61
N ARG A 184 -3.19 -6.17 -4.26
CA ARG A 184 -1.88 -6.40 -3.64
C ARG A 184 -0.84 -5.35 -4.03
N THR A 185 -0.09 -4.80 -3.06
CA THR A 185 1.02 -3.83 -3.27
C THR A 185 2.39 -4.50 -3.53
N LEU A 186 2.90 -4.48 -4.75
CA LEU A 186 4.14 -5.20 -5.10
C LEU A 186 5.41 -4.37 -4.92
N LYS A 187 5.44 -3.16 -5.50
CA LYS A 187 6.64 -2.29 -5.53
C LYS A 187 6.46 -1.00 -4.74
N VAL A 188 5.47 -0.95 -3.86
CA VAL A 188 5.15 0.23 -3.05
C VAL A 188 5.82 0.11 -1.69
N GLY A 189 6.69 1.08 -1.37
CA GLY A 189 7.43 1.11 -0.13
C GLY A 189 6.68 1.74 1.04
N HIS A 190 5.55 2.41 0.80
CA HIS A 190 4.67 3.02 1.81
C HIS A 190 3.21 2.61 1.54
N GLU A 191 2.25 3.12 2.30
CA GLU A 191 0.82 2.87 2.08
C GLU A 191 0.38 3.27 0.66
N PHE A 192 -0.53 2.47 0.09
CA PHE A 192 -1.24 2.75 -1.14
C PHE A 192 -2.74 2.96 -0.86
N THR A 193 -3.40 4.04 -1.21
CA THR A 193 -2.83 5.30 -1.70
C THR A 193 -2.50 6.22 -0.54
N GLN A 194 -1.42 6.97 -0.64
CA GLN A 194 -1.01 7.88 0.42
C GLN A 194 -0.70 9.27 -0.13
N GLY A 195 -0.72 10.25 0.75
CA GLY A 195 -0.57 11.66 0.42
C GLY A 195 -1.90 12.33 0.41
N THR A 196 -2.40 12.60 -0.77
CA THR A 196 -3.69 13.25 -0.94
C THR A 196 -4.84 12.23 -0.99
N VAL A 197 -4.87 11.31 -0.02
CA VAL A 197 -5.75 10.12 -0.04
C VAL A 197 -7.23 10.47 0.04
N ASP A 198 -7.56 11.62 0.63
CA ASP A 198 -8.92 12.18 0.70
C ASP A 198 -9.41 12.73 -0.65
N SER A 199 -8.53 12.96 -1.64
CA SER A 199 -8.91 13.44 -2.98
C SER A 199 -8.55 12.50 -4.12
N ASN A 200 -7.59 11.59 -3.92
CA ASN A 200 -7.33 10.54 -4.89
C ASN A 200 -8.57 9.66 -4.99
N GLU A 201 -9.02 9.39 -6.20
CA GLU A 201 -10.14 8.49 -6.45
C GLU A 201 -9.59 7.17 -6.98
N VAL A 202 -9.64 6.16 -6.13
CA VAL A 202 -9.17 4.81 -6.45
C VAL A 202 -10.30 3.86 -6.18
N TRP A 203 -10.69 3.09 -7.19
CA TRP A 203 -11.83 2.18 -7.08
C TRP A 203 -11.60 0.92 -7.88
N LEU A 204 -12.34 -0.12 -7.51
CA LEU A 204 -12.44 -1.33 -8.29
C LEU A 204 -13.63 -1.23 -9.25
N GLU A 205 -13.34 -1.39 -10.54
CA GLU A 205 -14.34 -1.58 -11.58
C GLU A 205 -14.49 -3.08 -11.85
N VAL A 206 -15.69 -3.61 -11.62
CA VAL A 206 -16.03 -5.01 -11.81
C VAL A 206 -17.10 -5.13 -12.88
N THR A 207 -16.85 -5.96 -13.89
CA THR A 207 -17.82 -6.25 -14.95
C THR A 207 -17.97 -7.76 -15.08
N LEU A 208 -19.22 -8.23 -15.02
CA LEU A 208 -19.63 -9.58 -15.38
C LEU A 208 -20.37 -9.52 -16.70
N GLN A 209 -19.83 -10.16 -17.73
CA GLN A 209 -20.37 -10.11 -19.10
C GLN A 209 -20.60 -11.52 -19.64
N SER A 210 -21.69 -11.72 -20.37
CA SER A 210 -22.01 -12.97 -21.05
C SER A 210 -22.44 -12.65 -22.48
N GLY A 211 -21.65 -13.05 -23.47
CA GLY A 211 -21.75 -12.53 -24.84
C GLY A 211 -21.66 -11.00 -24.85
N ASP A 212 -22.65 -10.33 -25.44
CA ASP A 212 -22.76 -8.87 -25.46
C ASP A 212 -23.54 -8.30 -24.25
N ARG A 213 -24.06 -9.16 -23.37
CA ARG A 213 -24.88 -8.76 -22.22
C ARG A 213 -24.01 -8.54 -20.97
N ILE A 214 -24.09 -7.35 -20.38
CA ILE A 214 -23.59 -7.11 -19.02
C ILE A 214 -24.61 -7.67 -18.03
N VAL A 215 -24.20 -8.65 -17.23
CA VAL A 215 -25.05 -9.29 -16.20
C VAL A 215 -24.76 -8.77 -14.79
N GLY A 216 -23.65 -8.07 -14.60
CA GLY A 216 -23.31 -7.38 -13.36
C GLY A 216 -22.25 -6.31 -13.57
N LYS A 217 -22.37 -5.19 -12.86
CA LYS A 217 -21.39 -4.09 -12.92
C LYS A 217 -21.28 -3.37 -11.58
N SER A 218 -20.06 -3.06 -11.17
CA SER A 218 -19.71 -2.16 -10.05
C SER A 218 -18.56 -1.26 -10.47
N GLY A 219 -18.44 -0.04 -9.91
CA GLY A 219 -17.39 0.89 -10.32
C GLY A 219 -17.65 1.57 -11.66
N GLY A 220 -18.91 1.56 -12.13
CA GLY A 220 -19.33 2.30 -13.31
C GLY A 220 -19.29 3.81 -13.09
N MET A 221 -19.17 4.56 -14.17
CA MET A 221 -19.28 6.02 -14.15
C MET A 221 -20.52 6.48 -14.91
N ASP A 222 -21.10 7.59 -14.48
CA ASP A 222 -22.14 8.30 -15.23
C ASP A 222 -21.54 9.16 -16.38
N SER A 223 -22.41 9.87 -17.10
CA SER A 223 -22.01 10.76 -18.20
C SER A 223 -21.19 11.98 -17.76
N GLU A 224 -21.23 12.35 -16.49
CA GLU A 224 -20.44 13.44 -15.92
C GLU A 224 -19.07 12.94 -15.40
N GLY A 225 -18.82 11.63 -15.49
CA GLY A 225 -17.62 11.00 -14.99
C GLY A 225 -17.61 10.83 -13.47
N ARG A 226 -18.78 10.81 -12.80
CA ARG A 226 -18.89 10.43 -11.38
C ARG A 226 -18.82 8.92 -11.26
N VAL A 227 -17.94 8.39 -10.42
CA VAL A 227 -17.92 6.97 -10.07
C VAL A 227 -19.12 6.67 -9.17
N ASP A 228 -19.79 5.53 -9.37
CA ASP A 228 -20.87 5.08 -8.50
C ASP A 228 -20.43 5.13 -7.02
N PRO A 229 -21.09 5.94 -6.16
CA PRO A 229 -20.72 6.08 -4.76
C PRO A 229 -20.76 4.79 -3.94
N ARG A 230 -21.41 3.74 -4.44
CA ARG A 230 -21.48 2.41 -3.80
C ARG A 230 -20.32 1.48 -4.20
N SER A 231 -19.40 1.95 -5.03
CA SER A 231 -18.23 1.19 -5.44
C SER A 231 -17.26 0.95 -4.28
N HIS A 232 -16.43 -0.08 -4.40
CA HIS A 232 -15.35 -0.28 -3.44
C HIS A 232 -14.21 0.72 -3.72
N PHE A 233 -14.11 1.74 -2.87
CA PHE A 233 -13.05 2.75 -2.94
C PHE A 233 -11.87 2.39 -2.03
N MET A 234 -10.65 2.55 -2.55
CA MET A 234 -9.39 2.34 -1.84
C MET A 234 -8.80 3.67 -1.40
N ASN A 235 -9.52 4.35 -0.51
CA ASN A 235 -9.20 5.67 0.02
C ASN A 235 -9.43 5.72 1.53
N VAL A 236 -9.27 6.91 2.10
CA VAL A 236 -9.68 7.20 3.48
C VAL A 236 -10.89 8.09 3.42
N PHE A 237 -11.99 7.63 4.01
CA PHE A 237 -13.21 8.41 4.11
C PHE A 237 -13.15 9.26 5.37
N MET A 238 -12.55 10.44 5.25
CA MET A 238 -12.40 11.37 6.36
C MET A 238 -13.70 12.14 6.61
N LEU A 239 -14.07 12.29 7.88
CA LEU A 239 -15.22 13.04 8.34
C LEU A 239 -14.82 14.33 9.05
N ASP A 240 -15.67 15.35 8.92
CA ASP A 240 -15.66 16.54 9.76
C ASP A 240 -16.41 16.32 11.10
N ARG A 241 -16.46 17.36 11.94
CA ARG A 241 -17.15 17.35 13.25
C ARG A 241 -18.66 17.15 13.16
N HIS A 242 -19.25 17.37 11.99
CA HIS A 242 -20.68 17.26 11.74
C HIS A 242 -21.02 15.95 11.02
N GLY A 243 -20.03 15.09 10.76
CA GLY A 243 -20.22 13.82 10.06
C GLY A 243 -20.25 13.95 8.54
N ASN A 244 -19.88 15.09 7.96
CA ASN A 244 -19.76 15.23 6.50
C ASN A 244 -18.41 14.72 6.01
N ARG A 245 -18.37 14.17 4.80
CA ARG A 245 -17.14 13.79 4.11
C ARG A 245 -16.27 15.02 3.85
N ILE A 246 -14.97 14.91 4.12
CA ILE A 246 -13.96 15.85 3.64
C ILE A 246 -13.79 15.65 2.14
N ASN A 247 -14.27 16.60 1.33
CA ASN A 247 -14.22 16.52 -0.13
C ASN A 247 -13.58 17.74 -0.80
N ARG A 248 -12.98 18.64 -0.02
CA ARG A 248 -12.43 19.92 -0.54
C ARG A 248 -10.95 20.12 -0.28
N ARG A 249 -10.23 19.07 0.14
CA ARG A 249 -8.85 19.21 0.63
C ARG A 249 -8.75 20.22 1.79
N ASN A 250 -9.69 20.17 2.73
CA ASN A 250 -9.80 21.08 3.87
C ASN A 250 -9.29 20.41 5.15
N PRO A 251 -7.95 20.35 5.38
CA PRO A 251 -7.37 19.66 6.52
C PRO A 251 -7.74 20.28 7.87
N GLN A 252 -8.14 21.55 7.91
CA GLN A 252 -8.62 22.21 9.12
C GLN A 252 -9.92 21.60 9.66
N ASP A 253 -10.70 20.94 8.82
CA ASP A 253 -11.97 20.34 9.22
C ASP A 253 -11.84 18.83 9.47
N ILE A 254 -10.67 18.23 9.21
CA ILE A 254 -10.41 16.81 9.45
C ILE A 254 -10.59 16.48 10.94
N PHE A 255 -11.49 15.54 11.21
CA PHE A 255 -11.81 15.07 12.56
C PHE A 255 -11.46 13.59 12.75
N THR A 256 -12.10 12.69 11.99
CA THR A 256 -11.90 11.23 12.18
C THR A 256 -12.20 10.46 10.89
N PRO A 257 -11.51 9.33 10.59
CA PRO A 257 -11.89 8.47 9.48
C PRO A 257 -13.14 7.65 9.81
N LEU A 258 -14.06 7.51 8.85
CA LEU A 258 -15.10 6.49 8.86
C LEU A 258 -14.51 5.11 8.54
N TYR A 259 -13.63 5.07 7.54
CA TYR A 259 -12.84 3.90 7.19
C TYR A 259 -11.49 4.32 6.60
N ASN A 260 -10.53 3.40 6.61
CA ASN A 260 -9.24 3.54 5.95
C ASN A 260 -8.94 2.25 5.16
N HIS A 261 -9.03 2.33 3.83
CA HIS A 261 -8.72 1.22 2.91
C HIS A 261 -7.34 1.39 2.25
N GLN A 262 -6.42 2.08 2.91
CA GLN A 262 -5.03 2.12 2.45
C GLN A 262 -4.38 0.74 2.68
N ILE A 263 -3.65 0.27 1.68
CA ILE A 263 -2.95 -1.02 1.67
C ILE A 263 -1.49 -0.78 2.04
N PRO A 264 -0.96 -1.38 3.13
CA PRO A 264 0.44 -1.26 3.49
C PRO A 264 1.41 -1.86 2.45
N PRO A 265 2.71 -1.57 2.54
CA PRO A 265 3.75 -2.22 1.74
C PRO A 265 3.72 -3.74 1.89
N GLY A 266 3.88 -4.46 0.78
CA GLY A 266 3.92 -5.91 0.84
C GLY A 266 2.63 -6.54 1.39
N SER A 267 1.51 -5.83 1.36
CA SER A 267 0.22 -6.31 1.89
C SER A 267 -0.88 -6.30 0.82
N GLY A 268 -2.07 -6.76 1.16
CA GLY A 268 -3.23 -6.73 0.28
C GLY A 268 -4.53 -6.45 1.01
N GLN A 269 -5.61 -6.35 0.24
CA GLN A 269 -6.99 -6.23 0.70
C GLN A 269 -7.86 -7.19 -0.09
N VAL A 270 -8.92 -7.72 0.51
CA VAL A 270 -9.96 -8.51 -0.18
C VAL A 270 -11.19 -7.64 -0.40
N ALA A 271 -11.70 -7.62 -1.64
CA ALA A 271 -12.98 -7.03 -1.97
C ALA A 271 -13.96 -8.12 -2.40
N HIS A 272 -15.16 -8.07 -1.81
CA HIS A 272 -16.21 -9.07 -2.01
C HIS A 272 -17.32 -8.51 -2.90
N TYR A 273 -17.66 -9.22 -4.00
CA TYR A 273 -18.74 -8.81 -4.91
C TYR A 273 -19.81 -9.89 -5.01
N SER A 274 -21.00 -9.60 -4.46
CA SER A 274 -22.14 -10.50 -4.56
C SER A 274 -22.78 -10.38 -5.94
N PHE A 275 -23.10 -11.50 -6.56
CA PHE A 275 -23.86 -11.54 -7.81
C PHE A 275 -24.77 -12.78 -7.87
N ARG A 276 -25.88 -12.65 -8.58
CA ARG A 276 -26.76 -13.78 -8.93
C ARG A 276 -26.56 -14.13 -10.39
N VAL A 277 -26.37 -15.40 -10.69
CA VAL A 277 -26.31 -15.88 -12.07
C VAL A 277 -27.72 -15.82 -12.68
N PRO A 278 -27.94 -15.10 -13.79
CA PRO A 278 -29.26 -15.05 -14.43
C PRO A 278 -29.76 -16.44 -14.82
N GLU A 279 -31.07 -16.66 -14.71
CA GLU A 279 -31.70 -17.96 -15.04
C GLU A 279 -31.71 -18.24 -16.55
N ASP A 280 -31.66 -17.19 -17.36
CA ASP A 280 -31.72 -17.23 -18.81
C ASP A 280 -30.35 -17.20 -19.49
N ILE A 281 -29.26 -17.29 -18.71
CA ILE A 281 -27.90 -17.22 -19.28
C ILE A 281 -27.59 -18.49 -20.09
N ASP A 282 -27.08 -18.31 -21.30
CA ASP A 282 -26.80 -19.36 -22.28
C ASP A 282 -25.34 -19.34 -22.79
N GLN A 283 -24.51 -18.48 -22.22
CA GLN A 283 -23.08 -18.36 -22.52
C GLN A 283 -22.26 -18.25 -21.22
N PRO A 284 -20.95 -18.54 -21.27
CA PRO A 284 -20.05 -18.30 -20.14
C PRO A 284 -20.11 -16.85 -19.61
N ILE A 285 -19.74 -16.66 -18.34
CA ILE A 285 -19.57 -15.33 -17.73
C ILE A 285 -18.10 -14.97 -17.72
N VAL A 286 -17.72 -13.88 -18.38
CA VAL A 286 -16.42 -13.23 -18.26
C VAL A 286 -16.48 -12.22 -17.13
N ALA A 287 -15.76 -12.49 -16.03
CA ALA A 287 -15.58 -11.59 -14.91
C ALA A 287 -14.27 -10.82 -15.06
N THR A 288 -14.34 -9.49 -15.16
CA THR A 288 -13.18 -8.60 -15.22
C THR A 288 -13.16 -7.69 -14.01
N VAL A 289 -12.02 -7.61 -13.32
CA VAL A 289 -11.79 -6.68 -12.21
C VAL A 289 -10.61 -5.77 -12.57
N LYS A 290 -10.79 -4.45 -12.47
CA LYS A 290 -9.76 -3.45 -12.73
C LYS A 290 -9.60 -2.53 -11.53
N LEU A 291 -8.36 -2.29 -11.11
CA LEU A 291 -8.03 -1.24 -10.16
C LEU A 291 -7.78 0.06 -10.92
N GLN A 292 -8.69 1.01 -10.79
CA GLN A 292 -8.65 2.30 -11.46
C GLN A 292 -8.15 3.39 -10.51
N TYR A 293 -7.42 4.35 -11.05
CA TYR A 293 -6.90 5.50 -10.31
C TYR A 293 -7.15 6.79 -11.10
N ARG A 294 -7.76 7.79 -10.46
CA ARG A 294 -7.88 9.16 -10.95
C ARG A 294 -7.39 10.12 -9.87
N LYS A 295 -6.59 11.12 -10.26
CA LYS A 295 -5.90 11.98 -9.29
C LYS A 295 -6.84 12.77 -8.38
N PHE A 296 -7.95 13.25 -8.93
CA PHE A 296 -8.93 14.03 -8.21
C PHE A 296 -10.33 13.50 -8.52
N ASP A 297 -11.13 13.28 -7.47
CA ASP A 297 -12.52 12.88 -7.59
C ASP A 297 -13.40 13.97 -8.24
N TYR A 298 -14.60 13.58 -8.63
CA TYR A 298 -15.56 14.50 -9.25
C TYR A 298 -15.93 15.67 -8.34
N GLU A 299 -16.26 15.42 -7.06
CA GLU A 299 -16.74 16.46 -6.13
C GLU A 299 -15.72 17.59 -5.96
N TYR A 300 -14.45 17.23 -5.80
CA TYR A 300 -13.37 18.20 -5.68
C TYR A 300 -13.22 19.03 -6.97
N MET A 301 -13.24 18.35 -8.12
CA MET A 301 -13.04 19.04 -9.40
C MET A 301 -14.22 19.91 -9.81
N GLU A 302 -15.46 19.54 -9.45
CA GLU A 302 -16.65 20.36 -9.66
C GLU A 302 -16.53 21.69 -8.89
N ILE A 303 -16.00 21.65 -7.66
CA ILE A 303 -15.75 22.85 -6.85
C ILE A 303 -14.67 23.73 -7.49
N VAL A 304 -13.55 23.12 -7.91
CA VAL A 304 -12.46 23.84 -8.61
C VAL A 304 -13.00 24.54 -9.85
N HIS A 305 -13.76 23.81 -10.68
CA HIS A 305 -14.37 24.34 -11.89
C HIS A 305 -15.30 25.53 -11.59
N LYS A 306 -16.26 25.36 -10.65
CA LYS A 306 -17.18 26.44 -10.23
C LYS A 306 -16.42 27.70 -9.81
N ARG A 307 -15.30 27.56 -9.10
CA ARG A 307 -14.45 28.69 -8.66
C ARG A 307 -13.66 29.34 -9.79
N LEU A 308 -13.11 28.58 -10.71
CA LEU A 308 -12.38 29.12 -11.88
C LEU A 308 -13.30 29.95 -12.77
N LYS A 309 -14.55 29.50 -12.97
CA LYS A 309 -15.59 30.23 -13.72
C LYS A 309 -15.96 31.55 -13.05
N GLN A 310 -16.07 31.58 -11.72
CA GLN A 310 -16.41 32.79 -10.95
C GLN A 310 -15.29 33.82 -10.89
N SER A 311 -14.03 33.38 -10.90
CA SER A 311 -12.90 34.24 -10.55
C SER A 311 -12.18 34.87 -11.74
N ASN A 312 -12.48 34.50 -12.99
CA ASN A 312 -11.68 34.84 -14.19
C ASN A 312 -10.17 34.48 -14.10
N VAL A 313 -9.72 33.81 -13.02
CA VAL A 313 -8.31 33.44 -12.76
C VAL A 313 -7.84 32.29 -13.66
N GLY A 314 -8.75 31.49 -14.21
CA GLY A 314 -8.39 30.32 -15.04
C GLY A 314 -7.92 30.62 -16.46
N LYS A 315 -8.03 31.87 -16.93
CA LYS A 315 -7.64 32.27 -18.30
C LYS A 315 -6.13 32.47 -18.47
N GLU A 316 -5.40 32.66 -17.38
CA GLU A 316 -3.94 32.81 -17.39
C GLU A 316 -3.31 31.90 -16.33
N VAL A 317 -3.30 30.58 -16.57
CA VAL A 317 -2.34 29.73 -15.86
C VAL A 317 -0.97 30.08 -16.40
N ALA A 318 -0.24 30.90 -15.61
CA ALA A 318 1.06 31.44 -15.93
C ALA A 318 1.88 30.49 -16.80
N ASN A 319 2.08 30.90 -18.07
CA ASN A 319 3.02 30.33 -19.04
C ASN A 319 2.56 29.12 -19.87
N THR A 320 1.28 28.74 -19.93
CA THR A 320 0.84 27.58 -20.76
C THR A 320 -0.19 27.88 -21.86
N GLY A 321 -0.88 29.03 -21.80
CA GLY A 321 -1.96 29.34 -22.76
C GLY A 321 -3.19 28.43 -22.66
N ALA A 322 -3.19 27.45 -21.74
CA ALA A 322 -4.30 26.56 -21.48
C ALA A 322 -5.36 27.27 -20.62
N ASP A 323 -6.59 27.35 -21.13
CA ASP A 323 -7.73 27.83 -20.36
C ASP A 323 -8.31 26.70 -19.51
N ILE A 324 -7.82 26.60 -18.28
CA ILE A 324 -8.29 25.58 -17.34
C ILE A 324 -9.72 25.83 -16.86
N SER A 325 -10.27 27.04 -17.06
CA SER A 325 -11.65 27.35 -16.67
C SER A 325 -12.67 26.65 -17.54
N ASN A 326 -12.30 26.26 -18.76
CA ASN A 326 -13.12 25.50 -19.70
C ASN A 326 -12.80 23.99 -19.73
N SER A 327 -11.78 23.54 -18.98
CA SER A 327 -11.43 22.12 -18.92
C SER A 327 -12.57 21.30 -18.31
N GLY A 328 -13.03 20.28 -19.06
CA GLY A 328 -14.11 19.39 -18.64
C GLY A 328 -15.53 19.97 -18.83
N LEU A 329 -15.71 21.13 -19.48
CA LEU A 329 -17.05 21.62 -19.80
C LEU A 329 -17.62 20.95 -21.05
N GLY A 330 -18.82 20.39 -20.94
CA GLY A 330 -19.65 20.00 -22.07
C GLY A 330 -20.18 21.22 -22.83
N GLU A 331 -20.70 21.00 -24.05
CA GLU A 331 -21.29 22.04 -24.90
C GLU A 331 -22.50 22.73 -24.25
N ASP A 332 -23.21 22.02 -23.37
CA ASP A 332 -24.34 22.50 -22.56
C ASP A 332 -23.92 23.28 -21.30
N GLY A 333 -22.61 23.36 -21.03
CA GLY A 333 -22.05 24.01 -19.84
C GLY A 333 -22.05 23.13 -18.58
N THR A 334 -22.39 21.85 -18.69
CA THR A 334 -22.28 20.87 -17.60
C THR A 334 -20.82 20.48 -17.38
N TYR A 335 -20.40 20.35 -16.13
CA TYR A 335 -19.05 19.90 -15.80
C TYR A 335 -18.95 18.37 -15.85
N VAL A 336 -17.95 17.89 -16.59
CA VAL A 336 -17.56 16.49 -16.73
C VAL A 336 -16.14 16.34 -16.21
N ASN A 337 -15.91 15.42 -15.28
CA ASN A 337 -14.56 15.10 -14.82
C ASN A 337 -13.83 14.24 -15.88
N ASN A 338 -13.11 14.93 -16.77
CA ASN A 338 -12.33 14.35 -17.86
C ASN A 338 -10.87 14.04 -17.49
N LEU A 339 -10.51 14.08 -16.21
CA LEU A 339 -9.14 13.79 -15.79
C LEU A 339 -8.73 12.35 -16.17
N PRO A 340 -7.47 12.11 -16.56
CA PRO A 340 -7.02 10.79 -16.98
C PRO A 340 -7.16 9.73 -15.88
N ILE A 341 -7.72 8.58 -16.26
CA ILE A 341 -7.80 7.38 -15.42
C ILE A 341 -6.66 6.45 -15.80
N LEU A 342 -5.92 5.97 -14.81
CA LEU A 342 -4.91 4.95 -14.95
C LEU A 342 -5.47 3.62 -14.44
N THR A 343 -5.46 2.59 -15.28
CA THR A 343 -5.65 1.21 -14.81
C THR A 343 -4.33 0.71 -14.24
N LEU A 344 -4.29 0.50 -12.93
CA LEU A 344 -3.08 0.09 -12.21
C LEU A 344 -2.83 -1.41 -12.27
N ALA A 345 -3.93 -2.19 -12.31
CA ALA A 345 -3.90 -3.64 -12.43
C ALA A 345 -5.27 -4.15 -12.89
N SER A 346 -5.29 -5.34 -13.49
CA SER A 346 -6.53 -6.01 -13.89
C SER A 346 -6.38 -7.52 -13.87
N ASP A 347 -7.48 -8.23 -13.65
CA ASP A 347 -7.57 -9.67 -13.84
C ASP A 347 -8.91 -10.06 -14.49
N THR A 348 -8.93 -11.17 -15.22
CA THR A 348 -10.10 -11.64 -15.98
C THR A 348 -10.24 -13.16 -15.91
N VAL A 349 -11.39 -13.64 -15.42
CA VAL A 349 -11.75 -15.07 -15.35
C VAL A 349 -12.97 -15.35 -16.20
N VAL A 350 -12.97 -16.46 -16.93
CA VAL A 350 -14.14 -16.99 -17.63
C VAL A 350 -14.73 -18.15 -16.83
N PHE A 351 -15.98 -17.99 -16.38
CA PHE A 351 -16.74 -19.02 -15.69
C PHE A 351 -17.67 -19.74 -16.66
N GLY A 352 -17.59 -21.07 -16.69
CA GLY A 352 -18.59 -21.88 -17.39
C GLY A 352 -19.92 -21.89 -16.65
N ILE A 353 -20.99 -22.28 -17.33
CA ILE A 353 -22.31 -22.45 -16.72
C ILE A 353 -22.63 -23.95 -16.67
N ASP A 354 -23.14 -24.41 -15.53
CA ASP A 354 -23.56 -25.79 -15.35
C ASP A 354 -24.71 -26.15 -16.30
N GLY A 355 -24.66 -27.33 -16.89
CA GLY A 355 -25.56 -27.76 -17.97
C GLY A 355 -25.34 -27.07 -19.32
N LEU A 356 -24.29 -26.25 -19.50
CA LEU A 356 -23.82 -25.82 -20.81
C LEU A 356 -22.53 -26.54 -21.20
N ASP A 357 -22.52 -27.04 -22.44
CA ASP A 357 -21.33 -27.52 -23.13
C ASP A 357 -20.62 -26.34 -23.79
N SER A 358 -19.90 -25.59 -22.98
CA SER A 358 -18.94 -24.59 -23.45
C SER A 358 -17.54 -25.07 -23.12
N GLU A 359 -16.72 -25.27 -24.16
CA GLU A 359 -15.31 -25.59 -23.98
C GLU A 359 -14.57 -24.32 -23.54
N ILE A 360 -14.13 -24.30 -22.27
CA ILE A 360 -13.37 -23.20 -21.70
C ILE A 360 -11.94 -23.71 -21.49
N ALA A 361 -10.99 -23.08 -22.17
CA ALA A 361 -9.58 -23.40 -22.01
C ALA A 361 -9.14 -23.23 -20.55
N ALA A 362 -8.17 -24.05 -20.12
CA ALA A 362 -7.51 -23.89 -18.83
C ALA A 362 -6.96 -22.46 -18.71
N GLN A 363 -7.22 -21.82 -17.58
CA GLN A 363 -6.84 -20.43 -17.36
C GLN A 363 -5.69 -20.37 -16.37
N GLU A 364 -4.44 -20.29 -16.84
CA GLU A 364 -3.29 -20.30 -15.94
C GLU A 364 -3.15 -19.01 -15.12
N SER A 365 -2.76 -19.13 -13.84
CA SER A 365 -2.34 -17.98 -13.03
C SER A 365 -0.82 -17.89 -13.01
N LYS A 366 -0.28 -16.68 -13.26
CA LYS A 366 1.16 -16.40 -13.11
C LYS A 366 1.59 -16.29 -11.64
N ILE A 367 0.65 -16.30 -10.71
CA ILE A 367 0.90 -16.17 -9.27
C ILE A 367 0.98 -17.58 -8.67
N PRO A 368 2.08 -17.95 -8.00
CA PRO A 368 2.18 -19.25 -7.34
C PRO A 368 1.02 -19.49 -6.37
N THR A 369 0.49 -20.70 -6.33
CA THR A 369 -0.68 -21.08 -5.51
C THR A 369 -0.52 -20.70 -4.04
N TRP A 370 0.67 -20.91 -3.46
CA TRP A 370 0.94 -20.53 -2.07
C TRP A 370 0.84 -19.01 -1.85
N GLN A 371 1.28 -18.21 -2.82
CA GLN A 371 1.25 -16.76 -2.74
C GLN A 371 -0.17 -16.24 -2.86
N ARG A 372 -1.01 -16.86 -3.70
CA ARG A 372 -2.44 -16.50 -3.81
C ARG A 372 -3.17 -16.71 -2.49
N TRP A 373 -2.98 -17.88 -1.86
CA TRP A 373 -3.51 -18.15 -0.51
C TRP A 373 -2.98 -17.16 0.53
N ASN A 374 -1.69 -16.86 0.49
CA ASN A 374 -1.07 -15.97 1.46
C ASN A 374 -1.58 -14.53 1.30
N ASP A 375 -1.69 -14.01 0.08
CA ASP A 375 -2.21 -12.67 -0.19
C ASP A 375 -3.69 -12.55 0.18
N TYR A 376 -4.49 -13.58 -0.10
CA TYR A 376 -5.89 -13.66 0.35
C TYR A 376 -5.97 -13.63 1.88
N GLY A 377 -5.19 -14.47 2.57
CA GLY A 377 -5.12 -14.48 4.04
C GLY A 377 -4.65 -13.16 4.63
N ILE A 378 -3.67 -12.48 4.01
CA ILE A 378 -3.20 -11.15 4.43
C ILE A 378 -4.32 -10.12 4.32
N GLY A 379 -5.05 -10.11 3.20
CA GLY A 379 -6.17 -9.19 3.03
C GLY A 379 -7.25 -9.38 4.09
N LEU A 380 -7.70 -10.62 4.31
CA LEU A 380 -8.67 -10.98 5.36
C LEU A 380 -8.17 -10.60 6.76
N PHE A 381 -6.88 -10.83 7.04
CA PHE A 381 -6.28 -10.46 8.32
C PHE A 381 -6.28 -8.94 8.55
N LEU A 382 -6.10 -8.14 7.50
CA LEU A 382 -6.04 -6.67 7.61
C LEU A 382 -7.41 -6.01 7.69
N GLU A 383 -8.49 -6.66 7.23
CA GLU A 383 -9.88 -6.25 7.50
C GLU A 383 -10.23 -6.28 9.01
N GLY A 384 -9.40 -6.93 9.82
CA GLY A 384 -9.47 -6.88 11.27
C GLY A 384 -10.26 -8.04 11.86
N LYS A 385 -11.01 -7.79 12.95
CA LYS A 385 -11.62 -8.87 13.75
C LYS A 385 -12.74 -9.64 13.02
N ALA A 386 -13.30 -9.06 11.95
CA ALA A 386 -14.43 -9.65 11.25
C ALA A 386 -14.07 -10.96 10.51
N GLU A 387 -12.82 -11.11 10.07
CA GLU A 387 -12.42 -12.19 9.16
C GLU A 387 -11.18 -12.98 9.61
N LEU A 388 -10.81 -12.90 10.88
CA LEU A 388 -9.65 -13.63 11.42
C LEU A 388 -9.77 -15.14 11.23
N LYS A 389 -10.98 -15.70 11.34
CA LYS A 389 -11.23 -17.13 11.11
C LYS A 389 -10.94 -17.53 9.66
N GLN A 390 -11.34 -16.71 8.69
CA GLN A 390 -11.10 -16.94 7.27
C GLN A 390 -9.60 -16.76 6.96
N ALA A 391 -8.94 -15.79 7.60
CA ALA A 391 -7.50 -15.60 7.49
C ALA A 391 -6.73 -16.83 8.03
N GLU A 392 -7.12 -17.37 9.19
CA GLU A 392 -6.58 -18.62 9.74
C GLU A 392 -6.71 -19.77 8.73
N GLN A 393 -7.90 -19.96 8.17
CA GLN A 393 -8.15 -20.99 7.17
C GLN A 393 -7.26 -20.83 5.93
N ALA A 394 -7.08 -19.59 5.45
CA ALA A 394 -6.21 -19.29 4.32
C ALA A 394 -4.73 -19.59 4.62
N PHE A 395 -4.22 -19.15 5.78
CA PHE A 395 -2.83 -19.41 6.17
C PHE A 395 -2.55 -20.90 6.45
N ALA A 396 -3.55 -21.65 6.93
CA ALA A 396 -3.45 -23.11 7.03
C ALA A 396 -3.27 -23.79 5.67
N GLN A 397 -3.83 -23.23 4.59
CA GLN A 397 -3.56 -23.74 3.23
C GLN A 397 -2.13 -23.44 2.79
N VAL A 398 -1.58 -22.27 3.16
CA VAL A 398 -0.17 -21.93 2.92
C VAL A 398 0.76 -22.91 3.66
N GLU A 399 0.43 -23.25 4.91
CA GLU A 399 1.18 -24.24 5.69
C GLU A 399 1.14 -25.65 5.06
N LYS A 400 -0.01 -26.09 4.55
CA LYS A 400 -0.14 -27.37 3.80
C LYS A 400 0.76 -27.42 2.55
N LEU A 401 1.03 -26.25 1.95
CA LEU A 401 1.97 -26.10 0.83
C LEU A 401 3.44 -26.05 1.29
N LYS A 402 3.72 -26.37 2.56
CA LYS A 402 5.06 -26.44 3.18
C LYS A 402 5.82 -25.11 3.13
N ARG A 403 5.09 -23.99 3.15
CA ARG A 403 5.65 -22.64 3.18
C ARG A 403 5.67 -22.12 4.60
N PHE A 404 6.81 -21.57 5.05
CA PHE A 404 6.93 -20.96 6.37
C PHE A 404 5.97 -19.78 6.59
N ASP A 405 5.55 -19.12 5.50
CA ASP A 405 4.64 -17.97 5.55
C ASP A 405 3.33 -18.34 6.25
N GLY A 406 2.87 -19.58 6.07
CA GLY A 406 1.65 -20.12 6.70
C GLY A 406 1.72 -20.06 8.23
N PRO A 407 2.60 -20.84 8.88
CA PRO A 407 2.73 -20.82 10.33
C PRO A 407 3.14 -19.45 10.91
N LEU A 408 3.95 -18.64 10.22
CA LEU A 408 4.23 -17.27 10.68
C LEU A 408 2.97 -16.38 10.70
N ASN A 409 2.13 -16.48 9.66
CA ASN A 409 0.92 -15.69 9.60
C ASN A 409 -0.21 -16.25 10.48
N LEU A 410 -0.22 -17.56 10.75
CA LEU A 410 -1.03 -18.14 11.83
C LEU A 410 -0.63 -17.56 13.19
N ALA A 411 0.66 -17.43 13.49
CA ALA A 411 1.11 -16.78 14.73
C ALA A 411 0.59 -15.33 14.85
N ARG A 412 0.51 -14.58 13.74
CA ARG A 412 -0.12 -13.23 13.73
C ARG A 412 -1.60 -13.28 14.10
N VAL A 413 -2.34 -14.24 13.53
CA VAL A 413 -3.77 -14.44 13.84
C VAL A 413 -3.93 -14.78 15.32
N TYR A 414 -3.21 -15.79 15.80
CA TYR A 414 -3.33 -16.28 17.17
C TYR A 414 -2.94 -15.22 18.21
N LEU A 415 -1.86 -14.46 17.99
CA LEU A 415 -1.52 -13.34 18.87
C LEU A 415 -2.62 -12.27 18.90
N ARG A 416 -3.27 -11.99 17.77
CA ARG A 416 -4.38 -11.02 17.71
C ARG A 416 -5.64 -11.52 18.41
N GLU A 417 -5.86 -12.83 18.43
CA GLU A 417 -6.97 -13.47 19.16
C GLU A 417 -6.65 -13.73 20.64
N GLY A 418 -5.40 -13.52 21.08
CA GLY A 418 -4.96 -13.83 22.45
C GLY A 418 -4.69 -15.32 22.69
N ARG A 419 -4.54 -16.11 21.62
CA ARG A 419 -4.25 -17.56 21.61
C ARG A 419 -2.74 -17.79 21.69
N ILE A 420 -2.16 -17.49 22.85
CA ILE A 420 -0.70 -17.35 23.00
C ILE A 420 0.05 -18.67 22.83
N ASP A 421 -0.50 -19.77 23.33
CA ASP A 421 0.13 -21.10 23.23
C ASP A 421 0.17 -21.56 21.77
N GLU A 422 -0.95 -21.43 21.04
CA GLU A 422 -1.01 -21.76 19.61
C GLU A 422 -0.11 -20.85 18.76
N ALA A 423 0.04 -19.58 19.15
CA ALA A 423 1.03 -18.69 18.52
C ALA A 423 2.45 -19.21 18.71
N GLY A 424 2.82 -19.65 19.91
CA GLY A 424 4.12 -20.26 20.20
C GLY A 424 4.36 -21.53 19.37
N GLU A 425 3.38 -22.43 19.30
CA GLU A 425 3.46 -23.63 18.46
C GLU A 425 3.61 -23.30 16.97
N ALA A 426 2.88 -22.29 16.48
CA ALA A 426 3.00 -21.86 15.10
C ALA A 426 4.40 -21.30 14.79
N VAL A 427 4.98 -20.50 15.69
CA VAL A 427 6.36 -20.01 15.56
C VAL A 427 7.36 -21.17 15.52
N GLN A 428 7.19 -22.19 16.37
CA GLN A 428 8.04 -23.38 16.35
C GLN A 428 7.95 -24.14 15.02
N ARG A 429 6.73 -24.33 14.49
CA ARG A 429 6.55 -24.96 13.17
C ARG A 429 7.22 -24.15 12.06
N ALA A 430 7.07 -22.82 12.06
CA ALA A 430 7.76 -21.95 11.11
C ALA A 430 9.30 -22.07 11.20
N ALA A 431 9.85 -22.23 12.40
CA ALA A 431 11.29 -22.38 12.62
C ALA A 431 11.88 -23.67 12.04
N THR A 432 11.06 -24.70 11.79
CA THR A 432 11.49 -25.97 11.16
C THR A 432 11.57 -25.92 9.63
N ALA A 433 11.14 -24.82 9.00
CA ALA A 433 11.19 -24.69 7.55
C ALA A 433 12.63 -24.51 7.04
N GLU A 434 13.03 -25.31 6.05
CA GLU A 434 14.39 -25.28 5.47
C GLU A 434 14.45 -24.64 4.08
N ASP A 435 13.41 -24.80 3.24
CA ASP A 435 13.38 -24.27 1.88
C ASP A 435 12.04 -23.59 1.52
N PRO A 436 11.99 -22.24 1.51
CA PRO A 436 12.99 -21.36 2.10
C PRO A 436 12.95 -21.40 3.63
N LYS A 437 14.08 -21.06 4.26
CA LYS A 437 14.16 -20.82 5.69
C LYS A 437 13.32 -19.60 6.09
N ALA A 438 12.62 -19.70 7.22
CA ALA A 438 11.91 -18.57 7.80
C ALA A 438 12.90 -17.45 8.23
N PRO A 439 12.56 -16.17 8.03
CA PRO A 439 13.42 -15.07 8.45
C PRO A 439 13.63 -15.04 9.97
N GLU A 440 14.89 -15.10 10.40
CA GLU A 440 15.26 -15.20 11.83
C GLU A 440 14.75 -14.00 12.65
N TRP A 441 14.75 -12.80 12.07
CA TRP A 441 14.23 -11.59 12.73
C TRP A 441 12.72 -11.62 12.93
N THR A 442 11.97 -12.21 11.99
CA THR A 442 10.50 -12.32 12.10
C THR A 442 10.12 -13.42 13.09
N LEU A 443 10.87 -14.53 13.12
CA LEU A 443 10.76 -15.55 14.17
C LEU A 443 11.04 -14.94 15.55
N ALA A 444 12.16 -14.23 15.70
CA ALA A 444 12.51 -13.56 16.96
C ALA A 444 11.42 -12.57 17.39
N TRP A 445 10.84 -11.81 16.46
CA TRP A 445 9.73 -10.90 16.78
C TRP A 445 8.55 -11.64 17.41
N PHE A 446 8.06 -12.71 16.77
CA PHE A 446 6.91 -13.45 17.29
C PHE A 446 7.24 -14.22 18.57
N SER A 447 8.44 -14.82 18.67
CA SER A 447 8.91 -15.43 19.91
C SER A 447 8.95 -14.43 21.06
N GLY A 448 9.45 -13.20 20.81
CA GLY A 448 9.48 -12.13 21.80
C GLY A 448 8.09 -11.71 22.26
N GLN A 449 7.15 -11.57 21.33
CA GLN A 449 5.75 -11.29 21.66
C GLN A 449 5.12 -12.42 22.50
N VAL A 450 5.29 -13.69 22.11
CA VAL A 450 4.76 -14.84 22.84
C VAL A 450 5.36 -14.94 24.24
N ASN A 451 6.69 -14.83 24.35
CA ASN A 451 7.41 -14.87 25.64
C ASN A 451 6.91 -13.75 26.57
N ARG A 452 6.76 -12.54 26.05
CA ARG A 452 6.27 -11.41 26.83
C ARG A 452 4.85 -11.63 27.36
N GLU A 453 3.93 -12.08 26.51
CA GLU A 453 2.55 -12.35 26.92
C GLU A 453 2.44 -13.50 27.93
N GLN A 454 3.41 -14.42 27.94
CA GLN A 454 3.52 -15.49 28.95
C GLN A 454 4.33 -15.08 30.20
N GLY A 455 4.75 -13.81 30.32
CA GLY A 455 5.52 -13.29 31.45
C GLY A 455 7.00 -13.72 31.48
N ARG A 456 7.50 -14.35 30.41
CA ARG A 456 8.91 -14.74 30.22
C ARG A 456 9.71 -13.56 29.68
N LEU A 457 9.94 -12.58 30.54
CA LEU A 457 10.45 -11.27 30.13
C LEU A 457 11.94 -11.30 29.72
N GLU A 458 12.75 -12.15 30.33
CA GLU A 458 14.17 -12.30 29.98
C GLU A 458 14.34 -12.87 28.57
N GLU A 459 13.56 -13.91 28.23
CA GLU A 459 13.55 -14.50 26.91
C GLU A 459 12.99 -13.52 25.87
N ALA A 460 11.94 -12.77 26.24
CA ALA A 460 11.37 -11.73 25.37
C ALA A 460 12.41 -10.63 25.05
N GLU A 461 13.13 -10.14 26.06
CA GLU A 461 14.21 -9.18 25.86
C GLU A 461 15.29 -9.74 24.93
N SER A 462 15.75 -10.97 25.19
CA SER A 462 16.75 -11.63 24.35
C SER A 462 16.32 -11.69 22.89
N ASN A 463 15.06 -12.06 22.64
CA ASN A 463 14.49 -12.08 21.30
C ASN A 463 14.49 -10.71 20.63
N PHE A 464 14.06 -9.65 21.32
CA PHE A 464 14.05 -8.31 20.74
C PHE A 464 15.47 -7.78 20.50
N ARG A 465 16.43 -8.04 21.40
CA ARG A 465 17.85 -7.69 21.20
C ARG A 465 18.47 -8.41 20.00
N THR A 466 18.12 -9.66 19.74
CA THR A 466 18.53 -10.35 18.49
C THR A 466 18.05 -9.62 17.22
N ILE A 467 16.96 -8.87 17.29
CA ILE A 467 16.49 -8.06 16.17
C ILE A 467 17.29 -6.77 16.07
N VAL A 468 17.43 -6.02 17.16
CA VAL A 468 18.01 -4.67 17.13
C VAL A 468 19.55 -4.63 17.12
N ASP A 469 20.20 -5.53 17.86
CA ASP A 469 21.64 -5.44 18.14
C ASP A 469 22.48 -6.33 17.23
N GLN A 470 21.90 -7.43 16.71
CA GLN A 470 22.63 -8.40 15.91
C GLN A 470 22.54 -8.10 14.42
N THR A 471 23.65 -8.29 13.69
CA THR A 471 23.69 -8.21 12.23
C THR A 471 24.29 -9.48 11.64
N THR A 472 23.53 -10.16 10.78
CA THR A 472 23.96 -11.38 10.09
C THR A 472 24.47 -11.05 8.69
N GLU A 473 25.22 -11.97 8.07
CA GLU A 473 25.67 -11.81 6.67
C GLU A 473 24.48 -11.68 5.70
N GLU A 474 23.37 -12.36 5.97
CA GLU A 474 22.14 -12.17 5.21
C GLU A 474 21.66 -10.72 5.32
N ARG A 475 21.53 -10.16 6.54
CA ARG A 475 21.07 -8.78 6.72
C ARG A 475 22.00 -7.78 6.03
N LYS A 476 23.32 -7.91 6.18
CA LYS A 476 24.31 -7.05 5.50
C LYS A 476 24.18 -7.13 3.98
N SER A 477 24.14 -8.35 3.44
CA SER A 477 24.04 -8.55 2.00
C SER A 477 22.75 -8.00 1.43
N ARG A 478 21.64 -8.04 2.17
CA ARG A 478 20.33 -7.52 1.74
C ARG A 478 20.14 -6.03 2.05
N GLY A 479 21.03 -5.43 2.84
CA GLY A 479 20.94 -4.02 3.28
C GLY A 479 19.91 -3.80 4.37
N PHE A 480 19.66 -4.80 5.23
CA PHE A 480 18.71 -4.72 6.33
C PHE A 480 19.37 -4.25 7.62
N ASP A 481 18.67 -3.36 8.33
CA ASP A 481 19.07 -2.77 9.60
C ASP A 481 17.82 -2.52 10.46
N PHE A 482 17.53 -3.43 11.38
CA PHE A 482 16.33 -3.34 12.21
C PHE A 482 16.53 -2.50 13.49
N SER A 483 17.70 -1.88 13.69
CA SER A 483 17.94 -1.00 14.84
C SER A 483 17.03 0.24 14.85
N ARG A 484 16.37 0.53 13.73
CA ARG A 484 15.43 1.64 13.55
C ARG A 484 13.95 1.21 13.57
N ASP A 485 13.66 -0.06 13.81
CA ASP A 485 12.28 -0.53 13.93
C ASP A 485 11.69 -0.06 15.27
N ILE A 486 10.95 1.06 15.23
CA ILE A 486 10.39 1.67 16.44
C ILE A 486 9.38 0.75 17.16
N GLU A 487 8.74 -0.20 16.47
CA GLU A 487 7.81 -1.14 17.10
C GLU A 487 8.58 -2.20 17.91
N VAL A 488 9.72 -2.65 17.40
CA VAL A 488 10.62 -3.56 18.13
C VAL A 488 11.24 -2.84 19.32
N LEU A 489 11.75 -1.62 19.11
CA LEU A 489 12.32 -0.80 20.18
C LEU A 489 11.30 -0.50 21.29
N ASN A 490 10.06 -0.16 20.93
CA ASN A 490 8.99 0.05 21.92
C ASN A 490 8.67 -1.23 22.70
N SER A 491 8.69 -2.39 22.04
CA SER A 491 8.43 -3.68 22.69
C SER A 491 9.59 -4.07 23.62
N LEU A 492 10.83 -3.82 23.21
CA LEU A 492 12.02 -3.97 24.05
C LEU A 492 11.96 -3.05 25.28
N GLY A 493 11.73 -1.76 25.09
CA GLY A 493 11.66 -0.79 26.19
C GLY A 493 10.54 -1.10 27.19
N ARG A 494 9.37 -1.54 26.71
CA ARG A 494 8.29 -2.03 27.61
C ARG A 494 8.70 -3.29 28.38
N THR A 495 9.41 -4.21 27.73
CA THR A 495 9.90 -5.43 28.37
C THR A 495 10.92 -5.10 29.46
N LEU A 496 11.88 -4.20 29.19
CA LEU A 496 12.86 -3.71 30.17
C LEU A 496 12.18 -3.03 31.36
N PHE A 497 11.17 -2.19 31.09
CA PHE A 497 10.38 -1.57 32.14
C PHE A 497 9.66 -2.61 33.01
N ASP A 498 8.99 -3.59 32.40
CA ASP A 498 8.28 -4.65 33.12
C ASP A 498 9.25 -5.51 33.96
N ARG A 499 10.46 -5.79 33.45
CA ARG A 499 11.54 -6.46 34.20
C ARG A 499 12.00 -5.62 35.39
N SER A 500 12.17 -4.31 35.20
CA SER A 500 12.59 -3.41 36.28
C SER A 500 11.59 -3.41 37.44
N GLU A 501 10.28 -3.49 37.14
CA GLU A 501 9.24 -3.59 38.16
C GLU A 501 9.29 -4.94 38.89
N GLN A 502 9.61 -6.05 38.21
CA GLN A 502 9.84 -7.35 38.85
C GLN A 502 11.08 -7.32 39.76
N ALA A 503 12.18 -6.71 39.31
CA ALA A 503 13.41 -6.53 40.09
C ALA A 503 13.17 -5.67 41.34
N ARG A 504 12.35 -4.60 41.22
CA ARG A 504 11.94 -3.74 42.33
C ARG A 504 11.20 -4.53 43.41
N VAL A 505 10.24 -5.37 43.00
CA VAL A 505 9.45 -6.20 43.94
C VAL A 505 10.33 -7.25 44.63
N THR A 506 11.36 -7.75 43.95
CA THR A 506 12.29 -8.75 44.49
C THR A 506 13.51 -8.16 45.20
N SER A 507 13.57 -6.83 45.39
CA SER A 507 14.66 -6.10 46.08
C SER A 507 16.03 -6.18 45.40
N HIS A 508 16.07 -6.22 44.06
CA HIS A 508 17.29 -6.18 43.26
C HIS A 508 17.56 -4.76 42.72
N ASP A 509 17.87 -3.80 43.61
CA ASP A 509 17.99 -2.37 43.29
C ASP A 509 19.03 -2.05 42.18
N SER A 510 20.14 -2.79 42.12
CA SER A 510 21.17 -2.60 41.09
C SER A 510 20.71 -3.07 39.71
N GLU A 511 19.97 -4.17 39.66
CA GLU A 511 19.40 -4.70 38.42
C GLU A 511 18.29 -3.77 37.91
N GLN A 512 17.40 -3.33 38.81
CA GLN A 512 16.36 -2.37 38.48
C GLN A 512 16.95 -1.11 37.83
N LYS A 513 18.01 -0.55 38.42
CA LYS A 513 18.64 0.66 37.88
C LYS A 513 19.26 0.42 36.50
N SER A 514 19.95 -0.70 36.31
CA SER A 514 20.55 -1.05 35.01
C SER A 514 19.49 -1.16 33.91
N LEU A 515 18.34 -1.77 34.20
CA LEU A 515 17.24 -1.94 33.25
C LEU A 515 16.51 -0.64 32.88
N LEU A 516 16.57 0.38 33.74
CA LEU A 516 15.99 1.70 33.47
C LEU A 516 16.94 2.63 32.70
N ASP A 517 18.25 2.39 32.82
CA ASP A 517 19.27 3.15 32.11
C ASP A 517 19.47 2.65 30.65
N ASP A 518 19.22 1.35 30.40
CA ASP A 518 19.22 0.68 29.09
C ASP A 518 17.96 0.99 28.26
#